data_AF-A0A813DH91-F1
#
_entry.id   AF-A0A813DH91-F1
#
_cell.length_a   1.000
_cell.length_b   1.000
_cell.length_c   1.000
_cell.angle_alpha   90.00
_cell.angle_beta   90.00
_cell.angle_gamma   90.00
#
_symmetry.space_group_name_H-M   'P 1'
#
loop_
_entity.id
_entity.type
_entity.pdbx_description
1 polymer ?
#
loop_
_entity_poly.entity_id
_entity_poly.type
_entity_poly.pdbx_seq_one_letter_code
_entity_poly.pdbx_strand_id
1 'polypeptide(L)'
;ACVHIIPELPRLIDLCRPEEEQSLLVSHVCKMVLEYAVDNDQQKVLVNAKALCQALRTVIEGQNPLDTTKYCADSLLALARCFDEARATFLDLAKTVHHKCSQLLQAESLGGRMEEFRPLVRRFMMLSNRGIDMSFGSMPMLDRMIELLGGRADWLRQKKVDEAAVDEAAAAAENPAGAEEGGSSSSTKRKRLEEDGPADVLDARLALQLLEAASTSVMWHVRMSFWVENQGAVSEEGRSAAEKQVSEMLQGFGELPALRVELPRTVSRLRDVCCRLIESDQSAHV
;
A
#
# COMPACT_ATOMS: atom_id res chain seq x y z
N ALA A 1 -20.82 22.98 -18.00
CA ALA A 1 -19.45 22.69 -17.52
C ALA A 1 -18.88 21.43 -18.17
N CYS A 2 -19.47 20.24 -17.94
CA CYS A 2 -18.99 18.95 -18.45
C CYS A 2 -18.65 18.95 -19.96
N VAL A 3 -19.57 19.46 -20.80
CA VAL A 3 -19.42 19.55 -22.27
C VAL A 3 -18.19 20.35 -22.71
N HIS A 4 -17.74 21.33 -21.91
CA HIS A 4 -16.60 22.18 -22.25
C HIS A 4 -15.29 21.72 -21.60
N ILE A 5 -15.37 21.14 -20.40
CA ILE A 5 -14.18 20.78 -19.62
C ILE A 5 -13.66 19.40 -20.00
N ILE A 6 -14.53 18.38 -20.07
CA ILE A 6 -14.11 16.99 -20.28
C ILE A 6 -13.27 16.80 -21.54
N PRO A 7 -13.62 17.37 -22.71
CA PRO A 7 -12.82 17.21 -23.92
C PRO A 7 -11.38 17.75 -23.78
N GLU A 8 -11.17 18.75 -22.93
CA GLU A 8 -9.87 19.40 -22.71
C GLU A 8 -9.04 18.74 -21.60
N LEU A 9 -9.65 17.87 -20.78
CA LEU A 9 -8.98 17.25 -19.62
C LEU A 9 -7.67 16.54 -19.97
N PRO A 10 -7.56 15.74 -21.06
CA PRO A 10 -6.28 15.10 -21.39
C PRO A 10 -5.17 16.13 -21.57
N ARG A 11 -5.43 17.19 -22.32
CA ARG A 11 -4.46 18.27 -22.56
C ARG A 11 -4.12 19.01 -21.28
N LEU A 12 -5.12 19.32 -20.44
CA LEU A 12 -4.89 20.01 -19.17
C LEU A 12 -4.02 19.20 -18.22
N ILE A 13 -4.24 17.87 -18.16
CA ILE A 13 -3.43 16.95 -17.37
C ILE A 13 -1.99 16.95 -17.90
N ASP A 14 -1.80 16.82 -19.21
CA ASP A 14 -0.47 16.76 -19.83
C ASP A 14 0.36 18.06 -19.64
N LEU A 15 -0.31 19.20 -19.50
CA LEU A 15 0.34 20.50 -19.29
C LEU A 15 0.78 20.73 -17.85
N CYS A 16 0.20 20.03 -16.87
CA CYS A 16 0.50 20.22 -15.46
C CYS A 16 1.78 19.49 -15.08
N ARG A 17 2.74 20.18 -14.46
CA ARG A 17 3.92 19.50 -13.93
C ARG A 17 3.57 18.71 -12.66
N PRO A 18 4.21 17.57 -12.39
CA PRO A 18 3.88 16.72 -11.22
C PRO A 18 3.93 17.42 -9.86
N GLU A 19 4.85 18.38 -9.69
CA GLU A 19 5.12 19.06 -8.42
C GLU A 19 4.31 20.34 -8.21
N GLU A 20 3.51 20.72 -9.20
CA GLU A 20 2.75 21.97 -9.20
C GLU A 20 1.38 21.79 -8.52
N GLU A 21 0.96 22.77 -7.70
CA GLU A 21 -0.37 22.81 -7.10
C GLU A 21 -1.49 22.70 -8.16
N GLN A 22 -1.21 23.18 -9.37
CA GLN A 22 -2.09 23.03 -10.53
C GLN A 22 -2.43 21.56 -10.83
N SER A 23 -1.48 20.63 -10.68
CA SER A 23 -1.71 19.20 -10.92
C SER A 23 -2.73 18.60 -9.94
N LEU A 24 -2.65 19.01 -8.66
CA LEU A 24 -3.61 18.61 -7.64
C LEU A 24 -5.01 19.18 -7.95
N LEU A 25 -5.09 20.46 -8.32
CA LEU A 25 -6.36 21.10 -8.65
C LEU A 25 -7.00 20.47 -9.89
N VAL A 26 -6.22 20.27 -10.96
CA VAL A 26 -6.70 19.69 -12.22
C VAL A 26 -7.14 18.25 -12.03
N SER A 27 -6.40 17.43 -11.28
CA SER A 27 -6.80 16.05 -10.97
C SER A 27 -8.08 16.00 -10.14
N HIS A 28 -8.27 16.91 -9.18
CA HIS A 28 -9.51 17.00 -8.40
C HIS A 28 -10.71 17.43 -9.26
N VAL A 29 -10.54 18.47 -10.11
CA VAL A 29 -11.59 18.90 -11.05
C VAL A 29 -11.94 17.78 -12.02
N CYS A 30 -10.93 17.08 -12.55
CA CYS A 30 -11.08 15.90 -13.41
C CYS A 30 -11.97 14.85 -12.74
N LYS A 31 -11.68 14.50 -11.47
CA LYS A 31 -12.51 13.57 -10.69
C LYS A 31 -13.95 14.04 -10.62
N MET A 32 -14.17 15.27 -10.14
CA MET A 32 -15.53 15.80 -9.91
C MET A 32 -16.38 15.80 -11.19
N VAL A 33 -15.82 16.26 -12.31
CA VAL A 33 -16.61 16.36 -13.55
C VAL A 33 -16.87 14.99 -14.18
N LEU A 34 -15.96 14.03 -14.03
CA LEU A 34 -16.14 12.67 -14.54
C LEU A 34 -17.13 11.87 -13.71
N GLU A 35 -17.03 11.92 -12.37
CA GLU A 35 -18.01 11.30 -11.48
C GLU A 35 -19.41 11.86 -11.76
N TYR A 36 -19.54 13.18 -11.85
CA TYR A 36 -20.81 13.81 -12.19
C TYR A 36 -21.35 13.34 -13.55
N ALA A 37 -20.50 13.32 -14.59
CA ALA A 37 -20.92 12.91 -15.93
C ALA A 37 -21.35 11.43 -15.99
N VAL A 38 -20.65 10.55 -15.26
CA VAL A 38 -20.96 9.12 -15.17
C VAL A 38 -22.24 8.89 -14.37
N ASP A 39 -22.37 9.50 -13.19
CA ASP A 39 -23.51 9.29 -12.29
C ASP A 39 -24.83 9.89 -12.82
N ASN A 40 -24.76 10.83 -13.78
CA ASN A 40 -25.92 11.44 -14.43
C ASN A 40 -26.11 10.96 -15.89
N ASP A 41 -25.55 9.82 -16.26
CA ASP A 41 -25.66 9.20 -17.60
C ASP A 41 -25.30 10.13 -18.77
N GLN A 42 -24.39 11.09 -18.55
CA GLN A 42 -23.92 12.03 -19.56
C GLN A 42 -22.79 11.43 -20.41
N GLN A 43 -22.87 10.15 -20.74
CA GLN A 43 -21.82 9.41 -21.46
C GLN A 43 -21.45 10.05 -22.81
N LYS A 44 -22.40 10.76 -23.44
CA LYS A 44 -22.17 11.51 -24.69
C LYS A 44 -21.12 12.63 -24.56
N VAL A 45 -20.87 13.14 -23.36
CA VAL A 45 -19.86 14.17 -23.11
C VAL A 45 -18.47 13.60 -22.86
N LEU A 46 -18.38 12.29 -22.58
CA LEU A 46 -17.14 11.56 -22.33
C LEU A 46 -16.46 11.21 -23.66
N VAL A 47 -16.14 12.24 -24.44
CA VAL A 47 -15.37 12.13 -25.68
C VAL A 47 -13.89 11.90 -25.36
N ASN A 48 -13.16 11.30 -26.30
CA ASN A 48 -11.71 11.04 -26.16
C ASN A 48 -11.31 10.20 -24.94
N ALA A 49 -12.18 9.28 -24.49
CA ALA A 49 -11.93 8.43 -23.32
C ALA A 49 -10.57 7.73 -23.35
N LYS A 50 -10.10 7.29 -24.52
CA LYS A 50 -8.77 6.67 -24.69
C LYS A 50 -7.62 7.61 -24.34
N ALA A 51 -7.64 8.85 -24.86
CA ALA A 51 -6.61 9.84 -24.55
C ALA A 51 -6.62 10.22 -23.07
N LEU A 52 -7.82 10.34 -22.48
CA LEU A 52 -7.97 10.60 -21.06
C LEU A 52 -7.44 9.45 -20.19
N CYS A 53 -7.74 8.19 -20.54
CA CYS A 53 -7.20 7.03 -19.85
C CYS A 53 -5.66 7.00 -19.88
N GLN A 54 -5.07 7.33 -21.03
CA GLN A 54 -3.61 7.40 -21.18
C GLN A 54 -2.98 8.51 -20.33
N ALA A 55 -3.60 9.70 -20.31
CA ALA A 55 -3.13 10.81 -19.48
C ALA A 55 -3.22 10.47 -17.98
N LEU A 56 -4.36 9.93 -17.53
CA LEU A 56 -4.55 9.47 -16.16
C LEU A 56 -3.55 8.37 -15.77
N ARG A 57 -3.33 7.39 -16.64
CA ARG A 57 -2.34 6.32 -16.44
C ARG A 57 -0.94 6.91 -16.22
N THR A 58 -0.53 7.83 -17.09
CA THR A 58 0.79 8.47 -17.02
C THR A 58 0.99 9.19 -15.69
N VAL A 59 -0.03 9.90 -15.20
CA VAL A 59 0.02 10.56 -13.89
C VAL A 59 0.12 9.55 -12.75
N ILE A 60 -0.65 8.46 -12.79
CA ILE A 60 -0.65 7.44 -11.72
C ILE A 60 0.71 6.70 -11.66
N GLU A 61 1.30 6.39 -12.81
CA GLU A 61 2.61 5.72 -12.91
C GLU A 61 3.79 6.67 -12.58
N GLY A 62 3.63 7.97 -12.81
CA GLY A 62 4.62 9.01 -12.54
C GLY A 62 4.81 9.31 -11.05
N GLN A 63 5.87 10.06 -10.72
CA GLN A 63 6.22 10.46 -9.34
C GLN A 63 5.37 11.64 -8.84
N ASN A 64 4.04 11.52 -8.95
CA ASN A 64 3.10 12.55 -8.51
C ASN A 64 2.82 12.45 -6.99
N PRO A 65 2.38 13.55 -6.35
CA PRO A 65 1.83 13.52 -5.00
C PRO A 65 0.70 12.50 -4.87
N LEU A 66 0.61 11.85 -3.70
CA LEU A 66 -0.35 10.75 -3.48
C LEU A 66 -1.80 11.18 -3.71
N ASP A 67 -2.18 12.40 -3.33
CA ASP A 67 -3.53 12.92 -3.52
C ASP A 67 -3.88 13.11 -5.00
N THR A 68 -2.94 13.62 -5.81
CA THR A 68 -3.08 13.71 -7.26
C THR A 68 -3.29 12.32 -7.85
N THR A 69 -2.45 11.34 -7.50
CA THR A 69 -2.59 9.94 -7.94
C THR A 69 -3.93 9.36 -7.52
N LYS A 70 -4.41 9.67 -6.30
CA LYS A 70 -5.72 9.24 -5.79
C LYS A 70 -6.87 9.80 -6.63
N TYR A 71 -6.86 11.10 -6.94
CA TYR A 71 -7.92 11.69 -7.77
C TYR A 71 -7.89 11.15 -9.20
N CYS A 72 -6.70 10.94 -9.78
CA CYS A 72 -6.60 10.33 -11.10
C CYS A 72 -7.08 8.88 -11.13
N ALA A 73 -6.81 8.10 -10.08
CA ALA A 73 -7.31 6.74 -9.95
C ALA A 73 -8.84 6.71 -9.78
N ASP A 74 -9.41 7.62 -8.99
CA ASP A 74 -10.86 7.78 -8.83
C ASP A 74 -11.53 8.16 -10.17
N SER A 75 -10.94 9.10 -10.91
CA SER A 75 -11.36 9.45 -12.28
C SER A 75 -11.38 8.24 -13.22
N LEU A 76 -10.32 7.44 -13.19
CA LEU A 76 -10.20 6.26 -14.04
C LEU A 76 -11.23 5.18 -13.67
N LEU A 77 -11.50 5.01 -12.36
CA LEU A 77 -12.56 4.14 -11.85
C LEU A 77 -13.97 4.60 -12.26
N ALA A 78 -14.24 5.91 -12.20
CA ALA A 78 -15.50 6.45 -12.68
C ALA A 78 -15.69 6.12 -14.17
N LEU A 79 -14.66 6.34 -15.00
CA LEU A 79 -14.69 5.98 -16.42
C LEU A 79 -14.87 4.47 -16.66
N ALA A 80 -14.27 3.61 -15.83
CA ALA A 80 -14.37 2.15 -15.94
C ALA A 80 -15.80 1.60 -15.76
N ARG A 81 -16.73 2.41 -15.24
CA ARG A 81 -18.16 2.07 -15.17
C ARG A 81 -18.83 2.11 -16.54
N CYS A 82 -18.35 2.95 -17.45
CA CYS A 82 -18.95 3.16 -18.77
C CYS A 82 -18.06 2.68 -19.93
N PHE A 83 -16.75 2.53 -19.72
CA PHE A 83 -15.80 2.22 -20.77
C PHE A 83 -14.89 1.04 -20.41
N ASP A 84 -14.89 0.01 -21.27
CA ASP A 84 -14.01 -1.15 -21.09
C ASP A 84 -12.52 -0.80 -21.20
N GLU A 85 -12.16 0.20 -22.02
CA GLU A 85 -10.77 0.69 -22.13
C GLU A 85 -10.25 1.22 -20.78
N ALA A 86 -11.08 1.96 -20.03
CA ALA A 86 -10.72 2.48 -18.72
C ALA A 86 -10.57 1.35 -17.70
N ARG A 87 -11.45 0.35 -17.75
CA ARG A 87 -11.35 -0.87 -16.94
C ARG A 87 -10.06 -1.64 -17.24
N ALA A 88 -9.75 -1.86 -18.52
CA ALA A 88 -8.53 -2.54 -18.95
C ALA A 88 -7.28 -1.77 -18.51
N THR A 89 -7.27 -0.45 -18.68
CA THR A 89 -6.17 0.43 -18.24
C THR A 89 -5.95 0.34 -16.73
N PHE A 90 -7.03 0.36 -15.95
CA PHE A 90 -6.95 0.28 -14.49
C PHE A 90 -6.41 -1.08 -14.01
N LEU A 91 -6.88 -2.17 -14.63
CA LEU A 91 -6.39 -3.52 -14.33
C LEU A 91 -4.92 -3.71 -14.72
N ASP A 92 -4.50 -3.19 -15.88
CA ASP A 92 -3.11 -3.24 -16.33
C ASP A 92 -2.18 -2.46 -15.38
N LEU A 93 -2.65 -1.30 -14.91
CA LEU A 93 -1.94 -0.51 -13.90
C LEU A 93 -1.82 -1.25 -12.57
N ALA A 94 -2.90 -1.88 -12.10
CA ALA A 94 -2.88 -2.70 -10.90
C ALA A 94 -1.89 -3.87 -11.01
N LYS A 95 -1.91 -4.59 -12.13
CA LYS A 95 -0.94 -5.66 -12.43
C LYS A 95 0.49 -5.13 -12.45
N THR A 96 0.73 -3.99 -13.10
CA THR A 96 2.08 -3.39 -13.18
C THR A 96 2.61 -3.03 -11.79
N VAL A 97 1.79 -2.40 -10.94
CA VAL A 97 2.18 -2.07 -9.56
C VAL A 97 2.44 -3.33 -8.75
N HIS A 98 1.55 -4.34 -8.85
CA HIS A 98 1.75 -5.63 -8.20
C HIS A 98 3.08 -6.28 -8.58
N HIS A 99 3.37 -6.45 -9.87
CA HIS A 99 4.61 -7.09 -10.33
C HIS A 99 5.85 -6.34 -9.82
N LYS A 100 5.86 -5.00 -9.90
CA LYS A 100 6.98 -4.20 -9.40
C LYS A 100 7.16 -4.35 -7.88
N CYS A 101 6.06 -4.31 -7.11
CA CYS A 101 6.10 -4.56 -5.66
C CYS A 101 6.61 -5.95 -5.34
N SER A 102 6.10 -6.99 -6.02
CA SER A 102 6.51 -8.37 -5.81
C SER A 102 7.99 -8.58 -6.12
N GLN A 103 8.49 -8.02 -7.23
CA GLN A 103 9.91 -8.08 -7.61
C GLN A 103 10.81 -7.40 -6.59
N LEU A 104 10.38 -6.25 -6.05
CA LEU A 104 11.13 -5.54 -5.01
C LEU A 104 11.15 -6.30 -3.69
N LEU A 105 9.99 -6.82 -3.26
CA LEU A 105 9.87 -7.60 -2.04
C LEU A 105 10.73 -8.86 -2.09
N GLN A 106 10.78 -9.54 -3.24
CA GLN A 106 11.54 -10.77 -3.46
C GLN A 106 13.05 -10.54 -3.67
N ALA A 107 13.52 -9.29 -3.71
CA ALA A 107 14.95 -9.02 -3.82
C ALA A 107 15.70 -9.49 -2.55
N GLU A 108 16.93 -9.97 -2.73
CA GLU A 108 17.78 -10.49 -1.64
C GLU A 108 18.05 -9.42 -0.56
N SER A 109 18.27 -8.18 -0.97
CA SER A 109 18.35 -7.01 -0.08
C SER A 109 17.36 -5.93 -0.55
N LEU A 110 16.49 -5.52 0.36
CA LEU A 110 15.55 -4.43 0.13
C LEU A 110 16.18 -3.08 0.48
N GLY A 111 17.23 -3.04 1.31
CA GLY A 111 17.81 -1.80 1.84
C GLY A 111 18.30 -0.84 0.76
N GLY A 112 18.95 -1.35 -0.29
CA GLY A 112 19.36 -0.53 -1.44
C GLY A 112 18.22 -0.04 -2.33
N ARG A 113 17.00 -0.56 -2.13
CA ARG A 113 15.82 -0.33 -3.00
C ARG A 113 14.63 0.25 -2.25
N MET A 114 14.80 0.63 -0.98
CA MET A 114 13.72 1.20 -0.16
C MET A 114 13.10 2.45 -0.80
N GLU A 115 13.93 3.31 -1.39
CA GLU A 115 13.45 4.53 -2.05
C GLU A 115 12.62 4.25 -3.30
N GLU A 116 12.88 3.15 -4.02
CA GLU A 116 12.02 2.68 -5.11
C GLU A 116 10.73 2.05 -4.58
N PHE A 117 10.81 1.35 -3.45
CA PHE A 117 9.70 0.59 -2.88
C PHE A 117 8.64 1.48 -2.23
N ARG A 118 9.03 2.55 -1.52
CA ARG A 118 8.12 3.50 -0.85
C ARG A 118 6.98 4.03 -1.76
N PRO A 119 7.26 4.64 -2.93
CA PRO A 119 6.18 5.13 -3.79
C PRO A 119 5.32 4.00 -4.35
N LEU A 120 5.89 2.82 -4.58
CA LEU A 120 5.15 1.66 -5.07
C LEU A 120 4.19 1.09 -4.02
N VAL A 121 4.60 0.97 -2.75
CA VAL A 121 3.70 0.57 -1.65
C VAL A 121 2.58 1.59 -1.48
N ARG A 122 2.85 2.89 -1.60
CA ARG A 122 1.79 3.91 -1.53
C ARG A 122 0.76 3.74 -2.64
N ARG A 123 1.20 3.48 -3.87
CA ARG A 123 0.29 3.18 -5.00
C ARG A 123 -0.46 1.86 -4.78
N PHE A 124 0.22 0.83 -4.30
CA PHE A 124 -0.39 -0.44 -3.93
C PHE A 124 -1.53 -0.22 -2.92
N MET A 125 -1.28 0.55 -1.86
CA MET A 125 -2.29 0.87 -0.85
C MET A 125 -3.45 1.69 -1.42
N MET A 126 -3.12 2.72 -2.20
CA MET A 126 -4.11 3.54 -2.87
C MET A 126 -5.06 2.69 -3.72
N LEU A 127 -4.53 1.77 -4.53
CA LEU A 127 -5.33 0.89 -5.37
C LEU A 127 -6.11 -0.15 -4.55
N SER A 128 -5.50 -0.70 -3.50
CA SER A 128 -6.14 -1.67 -2.59
C SER A 128 -7.36 -1.06 -1.89
N ASN A 129 -7.23 0.18 -1.42
CA ASN A 129 -8.30 0.94 -0.76
C ASN A 129 -9.47 1.30 -1.71
N ARG A 130 -9.35 1.03 -3.01
CA ARG A 130 -10.42 1.16 -4.01
C ARG A 130 -11.09 -0.16 -4.37
N GLY A 131 -10.81 -1.21 -3.59
CA GLY A 131 -11.46 -2.50 -3.70
C GLY A 131 -10.78 -3.49 -4.64
N ILE A 132 -9.65 -3.14 -5.25
CA ILE A 132 -8.83 -4.12 -5.99
C ILE A 132 -8.05 -4.96 -4.98
N ASP A 133 -8.00 -6.28 -5.19
CA ASP A 133 -6.96 -7.08 -4.56
C ASP A 133 -5.62 -6.86 -5.24
N MET A 134 -4.76 -6.04 -4.64
CA MET A 134 -3.44 -5.80 -5.21
C MET A 134 -2.44 -6.92 -4.92
N SER A 135 -2.74 -7.82 -3.99
CA SER A 135 -1.93 -9.04 -3.83
C SER A 135 -2.20 -10.05 -4.92
N PHE A 136 -3.38 -9.95 -5.57
CA PHE A 136 -3.88 -10.93 -6.52
C PHE A 136 -3.73 -12.38 -6.01
N GLY A 137 -3.88 -12.63 -4.69
CA GLY A 137 -3.68 -13.99 -4.14
C GLY A 137 -2.24 -14.44 -4.01
N SER A 138 -1.25 -13.56 -4.18
CA SER A 138 0.17 -13.88 -4.03
C SER A 138 0.56 -14.04 -2.56
N MET A 139 0.48 -15.28 -2.09
CA MET A 139 1.00 -15.68 -0.77
C MET A 139 2.49 -15.35 -0.57
N PRO A 140 3.39 -15.56 -1.56
CA PRO A 140 4.80 -15.18 -1.40
C PRO A 140 4.98 -13.68 -1.12
N MET A 141 4.17 -12.83 -1.75
CA MET A 141 4.22 -11.40 -1.51
C MET A 141 3.78 -11.07 -0.07
N LEU A 142 2.67 -11.64 0.39
CA LEU A 142 2.19 -11.49 1.76
C LEU A 142 3.20 -11.98 2.81
N ASP A 143 3.78 -13.16 2.58
CA ASP A 143 4.78 -13.75 3.47
C ASP A 143 5.98 -12.83 3.62
N ARG A 144 6.43 -12.26 2.50
CA ARG A 144 7.55 -11.33 2.50
C ARG A 144 7.24 -10.00 3.21
N MET A 145 6.02 -9.48 3.08
CA MET A 145 5.58 -8.32 3.86
C MET A 145 5.64 -8.60 5.37
N ILE A 146 5.11 -9.76 5.79
CA ILE A 146 5.08 -10.19 7.20
C ILE A 146 6.50 -10.41 7.73
N GLU A 147 7.40 -10.99 6.93
CA GLU A 147 8.81 -11.16 7.29
C GLU A 147 9.51 -9.84 7.55
N LEU A 148 9.35 -8.84 6.68
CA LEU A 148 9.98 -7.53 6.85
C LEU A 148 9.46 -6.81 8.10
N LEU A 149 8.15 -6.89 8.37
CA LEU A 149 7.55 -6.38 9.60
C LEU A 149 8.11 -7.11 10.84
N GLY A 150 8.26 -8.44 10.76
CA GLY A 150 8.88 -9.26 11.80
C GLY A 150 10.34 -8.86 12.06
N GLY A 151 11.12 -8.67 11.00
CA GLY A 151 12.52 -8.23 11.09
C GLY A 151 12.66 -6.86 11.78
N ARG A 152 11.75 -5.92 11.50
CA ARG A 152 11.70 -4.65 12.25
C ARG A 152 11.43 -4.87 13.74
N ALA A 153 10.42 -5.67 14.08
CA ALA A 153 10.07 -5.94 15.48
C ALA A 153 11.24 -6.59 16.25
N ASP A 154 11.92 -7.54 15.62
CA ASP A 154 13.07 -8.22 16.20
C ASP A 154 14.26 -7.28 16.39
N TRP A 155 14.53 -6.40 15.40
CA TRP A 155 15.56 -5.36 15.52
C TRP A 155 15.25 -4.37 16.66
N LEU A 156 14.02 -3.87 16.76
CA LEU A 156 13.61 -2.95 17.83
C LEU A 156 13.75 -3.59 19.21
N ARG A 157 13.40 -4.87 19.35
CA ARG A 157 13.58 -5.62 20.58
C ARG A 157 15.06 -5.76 20.95
N GLN A 158 15.91 -6.14 19.99
CA GLN A 158 17.34 -6.26 20.22
C GLN A 158 17.95 -4.93 20.64
N LYS A 159 17.59 -3.84 19.95
CA LYS A 159 18.04 -2.49 20.27
C LYS A 159 17.72 -2.10 21.72
N LYS A 160 16.53 -2.43 22.23
CA LYS A 160 16.16 -2.19 23.64
C LYS A 160 17.03 -2.97 24.62
N VAL A 161 17.37 -4.22 24.30
CA VAL A 161 18.25 -5.05 25.13
C VAL A 161 19.67 -4.46 25.17
N ASP A 162 20.17 -4.04 24.01
CA ASP A 162 21.50 -3.43 23.89
C ASP A 162 21.56 -2.09 24.65
N GLU A 163 20.52 -1.26 24.54
CA GLU A 163 20.39 0.01 25.29
C GLU A 163 20.37 -0.23 26.81
N ALA A 164 19.58 -1.20 27.28
CA ALA A 164 19.52 -1.54 28.71
C ALA A 164 20.86 -2.06 29.25
N ALA A 165 21.59 -2.86 28.47
CA ALA A 165 22.92 -3.34 28.85
C ALA A 165 23.95 -2.21 28.94
N VAL A 166 23.87 -1.22 28.04
CA VAL A 166 24.72 -0.03 28.09
C VAL A 166 24.40 0.83 29.32
N ASP A 167 23.12 1.03 29.62
CA ASP A 167 22.69 1.79 30.80
C ASP A 167 23.10 1.11 32.11
N GLU A 168 23.00 -0.22 32.20
CA GLU A 168 23.46 -1.01 33.36
C GLU A 168 24.99 -0.92 33.53
N ALA A 169 25.74 -1.01 32.43
CA ALA A 169 27.20 -0.86 32.45
C ALA A 169 27.62 0.56 32.87
N ALA A 170 26.90 1.59 32.43
CA ALA A 170 27.14 2.97 32.82
C ALA A 170 26.82 3.21 34.31
N ALA A 171 25.68 2.69 34.80
CA ALA A 171 25.30 2.77 36.21
C ALA A 171 26.28 2.02 37.13
N ALA A 172 26.86 0.90 36.66
CA ALA A 172 27.90 0.19 37.39
C ALA A 172 29.24 0.93 37.42
N ALA A 173 29.52 1.78 36.42
CA ALA A 173 30.73 2.62 36.36
C ALA A 173 30.60 3.90 37.23
N GLU A 174 29.38 4.38 37.48
CA GLU A 174 29.11 5.57 38.29
C GLU A 174 28.79 5.23 39.77
N ASN A 175 29.81 4.99 40.62
CA ASN A 175 29.82 5.38 42.06
C ASN A 175 31.11 4.97 42.83
N PRO A 176 31.54 5.70 43.90
CA PRO A 176 31.37 7.13 44.20
C PRO A 176 32.71 7.80 44.62
N ALA A 177 33.18 8.83 43.90
CA ALA A 177 34.13 9.78 44.46
C ALA A 177 34.06 11.12 43.71
N GLY A 178 33.11 11.97 44.12
CA GLY A 178 33.07 13.39 43.75
C GLY A 178 32.34 13.70 42.44
N ALA A 179 31.02 13.85 42.49
CA ALA A 179 30.23 14.36 41.37
C ALA A 179 29.90 15.86 41.62
N GLU A 180 30.58 16.74 40.88
CA GLU A 180 30.10 18.10 40.62
C GLU A 180 28.97 18.06 39.59
N GLU A 181 27.96 18.87 39.84
CA GLU A 181 26.72 19.00 39.07
C GLU A 181 26.98 19.55 37.66
N GLY A 182 26.80 18.71 36.63
CA GLY A 182 26.87 19.09 35.22
C GLY A 182 25.66 18.59 34.44
N GLY A 183 24.46 19.05 34.81
CA GLY A 183 23.23 18.71 34.10
C GLY A 183 23.15 19.38 32.74
N SER A 184 23.15 18.60 31.65
CA SER A 184 22.49 18.88 30.37
C SER A 184 23.10 18.02 29.25
N SER A 185 22.42 16.94 28.80
CA SER A 185 22.63 16.32 27.46
C SER A 185 21.76 15.06 27.17
N SER A 186 20.61 14.81 27.81
CA SER A 186 19.85 13.55 27.50
C SER A 186 19.05 13.62 26.18
N SER A 187 18.64 14.82 25.72
CA SER A 187 17.76 14.97 24.55
C SER A 187 18.47 14.82 23.20
N THR A 188 19.77 15.13 23.11
CA THR A 188 20.52 15.09 21.84
C THR A 188 20.94 13.67 21.45
N LYS A 189 21.10 12.78 22.44
CA LYS A 189 21.53 11.38 22.24
C LYS A 189 20.43 10.53 21.60
N ARG A 190 19.17 10.73 21.99
CA ARG A 190 18.00 10.03 21.42
C ARG A 190 17.79 10.30 19.94
N LYS A 191 18.01 11.55 19.49
CA LYS A 191 17.75 11.95 18.10
C LYS A 191 18.75 11.36 17.10
N ARG A 192 19.99 11.05 17.50
CA ARG A 192 20.98 10.40 16.63
C ARG A 192 20.75 8.90 16.42
N LEU A 193 20.07 8.23 17.36
CA LEU A 193 19.84 6.78 17.31
C LEU A 193 18.66 6.37 16.41
N GLU A 194 17.82 7.30 15.97
CA GLU A 194 16.74 7.03 15.02
C GLU A 194 17.21 7.02 13.55
N GLU A 195 18.36 7.65 13.24
CA GLU A 195 18.83 7.84 11.86
C GLU A 195 19.76 6.72 11.34
N ASP A 196 20.40 5.93 12.21
CA ASP A 196 21.39 4.89 11.84
C ASP A 196 20.87 3.44 12.00
N GLY A 197 19.66 3.15 11.52
CA GLY A 197 19.16 1.77 11.41
C GLY A 197 19.91 0.98 10.32
N PRO A 198 20.01 -0.36 10.41
CA PRO A 198 20.49 -1.17 9.30
C PRO A 198 19.67 -0.89 8.04
N ALA A 199 20.31 -0.85 6.87
CA ALA A 199 19.66 -0.49 5.61
C ALA A 199 18.41 -1.35 5.30
N ASP A 200 18.38 -2.60 5.76
CA ASP A 200 17.28 -3.55 5.52
C ASP A 200 16.12 -3.44 6.53
N VAL A 201 16.23 -2.59 7.56
CA VAL A 201 15.15 -2.38 8.54
C VAL A 201 14.21 -1.28 8.06
N LEU A 202 12.92 -1.62 7.96
CA LEU A 202 11.88 -0.65 7.61
C LEU A 202 11.86 0.49 8.63
N ASP A 203 11.73 1.74 8.19
CA ASP A 203 11.35 2.82 9.12
C ASP A 203 9.89 2.70 9.58
N ALA A 204 9.51 3.48 10.60
CA ALA A 204 8.18 3.42 11.19
C ALA A 204 7.06 3.67 10.17
N ARG A 205 7.25 4.64 9.26
CA ARG A 205 6.24 5.01 8.28
C ARG A 205 6.03 3.91 7.24
N LEU A 206 7.11 3.34 6.72
CA LEU A 206 7.05 2.24 5.76
C LEU A 206 6.51 0.97 6.42
N ALA A 207 6.87 0.70 7.69
CA ALA A 207 6.29 -0.40 8.45
C ALA A 207 4.77 -0.27 8.59
N LEU A 208 4.24 0.91 8.91
CA LEU A 208 2.79 1.12 8.95
C LEU A 208 2.14 0.91 7.58
N GLN A 209 2.75 1.41 6.50
CA GLN A 209 2.24 1.21 5.14
C GLN A 209 2.22 -0.27 4.74
N LEU A 210 3.26 -1.03 5.13
CA LEU A 210 3.35 -2.45 4.85
C LEU A 210 2.38 -3.27 5.71
N LEU A 211 2.16 -2.84 6.96
CA LEU A 211 1.15 -3.42 7.84
C LEU A 211 -0.26 -3.21 7.28
N GLU A 212 -0.57 -2.00 6.81
CA GLU A 212 -1.84 -1.70 6.13
C GLU A 212 -2.00 -2.56 4.86
N ALA A 213 -0.91 -2.74 4.09
CA ALA A 213 -0.90 -3.57 2.88
C ALA A 213 -1.21 -5.03 3.20
N ALA A 214 -0.45 -5.62 4.13
CA ALA A 214 -0.62 -7.00 4.53
C ALA A 214 -2.02 -7.24 5.09
N SER A 215 -2.51 -6.33 5.94
CA SER A 215 -3.85 -6.41 6.54
C SER A 215 -4.96 -6.32 5.47
N THR A 216 -4.83 -5.37 4.54
CA THR A 216 -5.81 -5.19 3.47
C THR A 216 -5.88 -6.42 2.57
N SER A 217 -4.74 -6.97 2.17
CA SER A 217 -4.67 -8.19 1.36
C SER A 217 -5.24 -9.41 2.08
N VAL A 218 -4.87 -9.62 3.35
CA VAL A 218 -5.44 -10.70 4.18
C VAL A 218 -6.96 -10.56 4.29
N MET A 219 -7.47 -9.36 4.61
CA MET A 219 -8.91 -9.12 4.73
C MET A 219 -9.65 -9.37 3.41
N TRP A 220 -9.02 -9.03 2.28
CA TRP A 220 -9.58 -9.30 0.96
C TRP A 220 -9.73 -10.80 0.72
N HIS A 221 -8.71 -11.61 1.04
CA HIS A 221 -8.76 -13.07 0.93
C HIS A 221 -9.76 -13.73 1.88
N VAL A 222 -9.86 -13.23 3.12
CA VAL A 222 -10.90 -13.67 4.07
C VAL A 222 -12.29 -13.41 3.49
N ARG A 223 -12.52 -12.21 2.94
CA ARG A 223 -13.80 -11.85 2.33
C ARG A 223 -14.15 -12.73 1.13
N MET A 224 -13.19 -13.05 0.26
CA MET A 224 -13.45 -13.93 -0.88
C MET A 224 -13.74 -15.37 -0.45
N SER A 225 -12.98 -15.87 0.52
CA SER A 225 -13.22 -17.21 1.08
C SER A 225 -14.60 -17.28 1.70
N PHE A 226 -14.98 -16.29 2.50
CA PHE A 226 -16.31 -16.18 3.08
C PHE A 226 -17.41 -16.07 2.01
N TRP A 227 -17.20 -15.26 0.96
CA TRP A 227 -18.14 -15.12 -0.14
C TRP A 227 -18.42 -16.47 -0.80
N VAL A 228 -17.38 -17.25 -1.12
CA VAL A 228 -17.58 -18.57 -1.74
C VAL A 228 -18.30 -19.53 -0.81
N GLU A 229 -17.90 -19.61 0.46
CA GLU A 229 -18.55 -20.52 1.41
C GLU A 229 -20.02 -20.15 1.62
N ASN A 230 -20.35 -18.85 1.67
CA ASN A 230 -21.73 -18.40 1.82
C ASN A 230 -22.58 -18.73 0.58
N GLN A 231 -22.04 -18.61 -0.63
CA GLN A 231 -22.74 -19.04 -1.85
C GLN A 231 -22.86 -20.57 -1.93
N GLY A 232 -21.87 -21.30 -1.43
CA GLY A 232 -21.89 -22.76 -1.35
C GLY A 232 -22.87 -23.31 -0.32
N ALA A 233 -23.17 -22.56 0.74
CA ALA A 233 -24.22 -22.90 1.69
C ALA A 233 -25.63 -22.84 1.06
N VAL A 234 -25.80 -22.09 -0.04
CA VAL A 234 -27.06 -22.00 -0.78
C VAL A 234 -27.19 -23.14 -1.79
N SER A 235 -26.17 -23.37 -2.63
CA SER A 235 -26.12 -24.54 -3.53
C SER A 235 -24.69 -24.83 -4.05
N GLU A 236 -24.46 -26.03 -4.58
CA GLU A 236 -23.19 -26.38 -5.23
C GLU A 236 -22.92 -25.56 -6.49
N GLU A 237 -23.97 -25.25 -7.28
CA GLU A 237 -23.83 -24.36 -8.43
C GLU A 237 -23.45 -22.94 -8.01
N GLY A 238 -24.01 -22.46 -6.89
CA GLY A 238 -23.66 -21.18 -6.29
C GLY A 238 -22.18 -21.12 -5.89
N ARG A 239 -21.66 -22.18 -5.27
CA ARG A 239 -20.22 -22.32 -4.97
C ARG A 239 -19.37 -22.22 -6.23
N SER A 240 -19.68 -23.02 -7.25
CA SER A 240 -18.91 -23.06 -8.49
C SER A 240 -18.90 -21.70 -9.22
N ALA A 241 -20.06 -21.03 -9.26
CA ALA A 241 -20.16 -19.68 -9.82
C ALA A 241 -19.33 -18.66 -9.04
N ALA A 242 -19.36 -18.71 -7.71
CA ALA A 242 -18.56 -17.84 -6.85
C ALA A 242 -17.06 -18.10 -7.00
N GLU A 243 -16.62 -19.36 -7.08
CA GLU A 243 -15.22 -19.72 -7.31
C GLU A 243 -14.72 -19.21 -8.67
N LYS A 244 -15.54 -19.34 -9.72
CA LYS A 244 -15.23 -18.79 -11.04
C LYS A 244 -15.10 -17.27 -10.99
N GLN A 245 -16.03 -16.59 -10.34
CA GLN A 245 -15.98 -15.14 -10.18
C GLN A 245 -14.72 -14.69 -9.43
N VAL A 246 -14.37 -15.35 -8.32
CA VAL A 246 -13.13 -15.05 -7.57
C VAL A 246 -11.90 -15.32 -8.44
N SER A 247 -11.87 -16.42 -9.19
CA SER A 247 -10.78 -16.73 -10.12
C SER A 247 -10.63 -15.66 -11.22
N GLU A 248 -11.74 -15.14 -11.73
CA GLU A 248 -11.74 -14.02 -12.69
C GLU A 248 -11.20 -12.74 -12.04
N MET A 249 -11.58 -12.44 -10.79
CA MET A 249 -11.06 -11.29 -10.04
C MET A 249 -9.57 -11.40 -9.74
N LEU A 250 -9.08 -12.61 -9.47
CA LEU A 250 -7.66 -12.91 -9.29
C LEU A 250 -6.86 -12.81 -10.58
N GLN A 251 -7.52 -12.70 -11.75
CA GLN A 251 -6.87 -12.45 -13.04
C GLN A 251 -5.75 -13.46 -13.40
N GLY A 252 -5.89 -14.70 -12.94
CA GLY A 252 -4.92 -15.79 -13.17
C GLY A 252 -3.75 -15.84 -12.17
N PHE A 253 -3.77 -15.03 -11.12
CA PHE A 253 -2.79 -15.14 -10.04
C PHE A 253 -3.29 -16.05 -8.91
N GLY A 254 -2.44 -16.99 -8.50
CA GLY A 254 -2.70 -17.91 -7.40
C GLY A 254 -3.85 -18.89 -7.67
N GLU A 255 -3.93 -19.93 -6.84
CA GLU A 255 -5.04 -20.87 -6.83
C GLU A 255 -5.86 -20.66 -5.56
N LEU A 256 -7.16 -20.39 -5.70
CA LEU A 256 -8.06 -20.16 -4.57
C LEU A 256 -8.04 -21.30 -3.53
N PRO A 257 -7.96 -22.59 -3.91
CA PRO A 257 -7.80 -23.68 -2.94
C PRO A 257 -6.51 -23.55 -2.10
N ALA A 258 -5.37 -23.28 -2.74
CA ALA A 258 -4.10 -23.11 -2.04
C ALA A 258 -4.14 -21.91 -1.09
N LEU A 259 -4.75 -20.80 -1.54
CA LEU A 259 -4.97 -19.61 -0.73
C LEU A 259 -5.77 -19.93 0.55
N ARG A 260 -6.87 -20.69 0.44
CA ARG A 260 -7.70 -21.08 1.60
C ARG A 260 -6.94 -21.92 2.62
N VAL A 261 -6.06 -22.80 2.15
CA VAL A 261 -5.26 -23.67 3.02
C VAL A 261 -4.24 -22.85 3.82
N GLU A 262 -3.55 -21.90 3.18
CA GLU A 262 -2.48 -21.13 3.83
C GLU A 262 -3.00 -19.93 4.65
N LEU A 263 -4.16 -19.36 4.31
CA LEU A 263 -4.67 -18.13 4.91
C LEU A 263 -4.73 -18.13 6.45
N PRO A 264 -5.21 -19.20 7.15
CA PRO A 264 -5.22 -19.22 8.61
C PRO A 264 -3.82 -19.06 9.23
N ARG A 265 -2.81 -19.70 8.62
CA ARG A 265 -1.41 -19.60 9.06
C ARG A 265 -0.87 -18.19 8.85
N THR A 266 -1.16 -17.58 7.70
CA THR A 266 -0.74 -16.21 7.39
C THR A 266 -1.41 -15.18 8.31
N VAL A 267 -2.69 -15.35 8.63
CA VAL A 267 -3.40 -14.53 9.63
C VAL A 267 -2.74 -14.65 11.00
N SER A 268 -2.43 -15.87 11.45
CA SER A 268 -1.74 -16.06 12.74
C SER A 268 -0.38 -15.37 12.75
N ARG A 269 0.43 -15.54 11.70
CA ARG A 269 1.75 -14.90 11.60
C ARG A 269 1.66 -13.37 11.60
N LEU A 270 0.70 -12.81 10.87
CA LEU A 270 0.47 -11.37 10.85
C LEU A 270 0.09 -10.87 12.26
N ARG A 271 -0.84 -11.53 12.93
CA ARG A 271 -1.22 -11.21 14.31
C ARG A 271 0.00 -11.25 15.26
N ASP A 272 0.80 -12.32 15.19
CA ASP A 272 1.95 -12.48 16.07
C ASP A 272 3.00 -11.39 15.82
N VAL A 273 3.21 -10.97 14.57
CA VAL A 273 4.05 -9.82 14.21
C VAL A 273 3.47 -8.51 14.77
N CYS A 274 2.16 -8.28 14.66
CA CYS A 274 1.52 -7.09 15.24
C CYS A 274 1.73 -7.01 16.76
N CYS A 275 1.56 -8.13 17.48
CA CYS A 275 1.83 -8.19 18.92
C CYS A 275 3.29 -7.81 19.22
N ARG A 276 4.25 -8.39 18.49
CA ARG A 276 5.67 -8.06 18.66
C ARG A 276 5.97 -6.59 18.34
N LEU A 277 5.35 -6.01 17.32
CA LEU A 277 5.50 -4.58 17.00
C LEU A 277 4.97 -3.70 18.13
N ILE A 278 3.80 -3.99 18.70
CA ILE A 278 3.23 -3.23 19.82
C ILE A 278 4.14 -3.29 21.06
N GLU A 279 4.76 -4.45 21.33
CA GLU A 279 5.68 -4.62 22.45
C GLU A 279 7.03 -3.88 22.24
N SER A 280 7.51 -3.81 21.01
CA SER A 280 8.87 -3.37 20.68
C SER A 280 8.95 -1.93 20.15
N ASP A 281 7.95 -1.43 19.44
CA ASP A 281 7.95 -0.12 18.82
C ASP A 281 7.38 0.94 19.79
N GLN A 282 8.22 1.92 20.15
CA GLN A 282 7.83 3.07 20.98
C GLN A 282 7.79 4.37 20.16
N SER A 283 7.83 4.28 18.82
CA SER A 283 7.68 5.45 17.98
C SER A 283 6.30 6.08 18.21
N ALA A 284 6.19 7.40 18.04
CA ALA A 284 4.91 8.12 18.18
C ALA A 284 3.84 7.68 17.15
N HIS A 285 4.17 6.75 16.27
CA HIS A 285 3.34 6.26 15.18
C HIS A 285 2.66 4.91 15.50
N VAL A 286 3.09 4.21 16.55
CA VAL A 286 2.56 2.90 17.01
C VAL A 286 1.84 3.08 18.35
#